data_AF-A0AAD9J462-F1
#
_entry.id   AF-A0AAD9J462-F1
#
_cell.length_a   1.000
_cell.length_b   1.000
_cell.length_c   1.000
_cell.angle_alpha   90.00
_cell.angle_beta   90.00
_cell.angle_gamma   90.00
#
_symmetry.space_group_name_H-M   'P 1'
#
loop_
_entity.id
_entity.type
_entity.pdbx_description
1 polymer ?
#
loop_
_entity_poly.entity_id
_entity_poly.type
_entity_poly.pdbx_seq_one_letter_code
_entity_poly.pdbx_strand_id
1 'polypeptide(L)'
;MDRVSQHISNVCTNGDNMLESEIPDFGYSEEDFVLSVQTWHEFSKSPKQSELNIERVMKRRAPEVIESINQPFSSEKFNFTKIKPEEILMNFCPLDNSIKNCTQSDDVKQTMRGRHQIVINNSPFTFGHCLLLPDVAQCIPQPVDQLVGECYQLIDMPSKGFVFQLFGNTVDNLARAVFSVADYFQLNDIAHNVFITRGTLFGEDKDSANTTVRVYLWPRKHYIVPERFSDLTEAEIVSEVKQAMLPEDKYKQICDDIKLIIQSQQHVNC
;
A
#
# COMPACT_ATOMS: atom_id res chain seq x y z
N MET A 1 10.34 11.34 -22.65
CA MET A 1 11.38 10.63 -21.88
C MET A 1 12.71 11.38 -21.92
N ASP A 2 13.16 11.87 -23.09
CA ASP A 2 14.52 12.45 -23.23
C ASP A 2 14.84 13.71 -22.42
N ARG A 3 13.89 14.62 -22.19
CA ARG A 3 14.19 15.87 -21.45
C ARG A 3 14.33 15.70 -19.94
N VAL A 4 13.66 14.70 -19.35
CA VAL A 4 13.73 14.39 -17.91
C VAL A 4 14.98 13.57 -17.61
N SER A 5 15.30 12.59 -18.46
CA SER A 5 16.55 11.83 -18.35
C SER A 5 17.79 12.71 -18.54
N GLN A 6 17.75 13.73 -19.42
CA GLN A 6 18.87 14.67 -19.57
C GLN A 6 19.02 15.65 -18.40
N HIS A 7 17.95 16.02 -17.70
CA HIS A 7 18.06 16.90 -16.54
C HIS A 7 18.59 16.14 -15.30
N ILE A 8 18.15 14.90 -15.09
CA ILE A 8 18.64 14.03 -14.01
C ILE A 8 20.09 13.59 -14.27
N SER A 9 20.44 13.28 -15.52
CA SER A 9 21.82 12.90 -15.88
C SER A 9 22.85 14.00 -15.59
N ASN A 10 22.50 15.27 -15.73
CA ASN A 10 23.44 16.37 -15.52
C ASN A 10 23.73 16.66 -14.04
N VAL A 11 22.92 16.14 -13.11
CA VAL A 11 23.13 16.28 -11.66
C VAL A 11 23.97 15.12 -11.10
N CYS A 12 23.97 13.96 -11.78
CA CYS A 12 24.54 12.71 -11.25
C CYS A 12 25.90 12.29 -11.85
N THR A 13 26.58 13.09 -12.68
CA THR A 13 27.82 12.65 -13.36
C THR A 13 29.10 12.61 -12.51
N ASN A 14 29.06 12.76 -11.20
CA ASN A 14 30.25 12.57 -10.37
C ASN A 14 29.97 11.54 -9.27
N GLY A 15 30.26 10.26 -9.55
CA GLY A 15 30.11 9.21 -8.55
C GLY A 15 30.42 7.81 -9.05
N ASP A 16 31.44 7.63 -9.89
CA ASP A 16 31.99 6.30 -10.14
C ASP A 16 33.04 5.97 -9.07
N ASN A 17 32.81 4.85 -8.38
CA ASN A 17 33.64 4.17 -7.37
C ASN A 17 33.69 4.81 -5.97
N MET A 18 32.93 4.27 -5.00
CA MET A 18 33.32 4.36 -3.58
C MET A 18 32.87 3.13 -2.77
N LEU A 19 33.82 2.65 -1.96
CA LEU A 19 33.69 1.58 -0.97
C LEU A 19 32.80 2.04 0.22
N GLU A 20 32.29 1.08 1.00
CA GLU A 20 31.35 1.23 2.14
C GLU A 20 31.71 2.27 3.23
N SER A 21 32.84 2.97 3.16
CA SER A 21 33.26 4.00 4.11
C SER A 21 32.92 5.45 3.73
N GLU A 22 32.22 5.69 2.62
CA GLU A 22 31.81 7.04 2.18
C GLU A 22 30.31 7.13 1.87
N ILE A 23 29.45 6.83 2.84
CA ILE A 23 28.07 7.36 2.80
C ILE A 23 28.20 8.85 3.15
N PRO A 24 27.87 9.80 2.25
CA PRO A 24 27.93 11.20 2.61
C PRO A 24 26.90 11.44 3.70
N ASP A 25 27.34 11.99 4.83
CA ASP A 25 26.45 12.57 5.82
C ASP A 25 25.82 13.80 5.16
N PHE A 26 24.73 13.58 4.44
CA PHE A 26 23.88 14.65 3.94
C PHE A 26 23.16 15.20 5.17
N GLY A 27 23.83 16.11 5.87
CA GLY A 27 23.26 16.89 6.95
C GLY A 27 22.09 17.70 6.41
N TYR A 28 20.89 17.12 6.48
CA TYR A 28 19.66 17.80 6.13
C TYR A 28 19.33 18.79 7.23
N SER A 29 19.38 20.08 6.91
CA SER A 29 18.91 21.13 7.80
C SER A 29 17.38 21.17 7.77
N GLU A 30 16.74 21.64 8.84
CA GLU A 30 15.27 21.82 8.91
C GLU A 30 14.72 22.73 7.79
N GLU A 31 15.58 23.43 7.04
CA GLU A 31 15.23 24.30 5.91
C GLU A 31 15.19 23.56 4.55
N ASP A 32 15.61 22.30 4.47
CA ASP A 32 15.63 21.50 3.22
C ASP A 32 14.29 20.79 2.90
N PHE A 33 13.30 20.90 3.79
CA PHE A 33 11.95 20.39 3.55
C PHE A 33 11.01 21.51 3.11
N VAL A 34 11.23 22.01 1.90
CA VAL A 34 10.19 22.71 1.16
C VAL A 34 9.68 21.73 0.11
N LEU A 35 8.48 21.18 0.34
CA LEU A 35 7.61 20.68 -0.73
C LEU A 35 7.36 21.89 -1.65
N SER A 36 8.24 22.12 -2.62
CA SER A 36 8.04 23.20 -3.55
C SER A 36 6.83 22.79 -4.39
N VAL A 37 5.72 23.48 -4.17
CA VAL A 37 4.49 23.39 -4.98
C VAL A 37 4.83 23.51 -6.48
N GLN A 38 5.94 24.18 -6.82
CA GLN A 38 6.51 24.26 -8.17
C GLN A 38 6.87 22.89 -8.76
N THR A 39 7.43 21.95 -7.99
CA THR A 39 7.79 20.61 -8.49
C THR A 39 6.54 19.82 -8.89
N TRP A 40 5.43 19.95 -8.16
CA TRP A 40 4.14 19.29 -8.50
C TRP A 40 3.37 20.01 -9.63
N HIS A 41 3.54 21.32 -9.78
CA HIS A 41 2.87 22.12 -10.81
C HIS A 41 3.39 21.84 -12.23
N GLU A 42 4.62 21.31 -12.38
CA GLU A 42 5.12 20.83 -13.67
C GLU A 42 4.55 19.46 -14.08
N PHE A 43 4.23 18.59 -13.11
CA PHE A 43 3.65 17.27 -13.35
C PHE A 43 2.17 17.34 -13.77
N SER A 44 1.40 18.31 -13.31
CA SER A 44 -0.08 18.33 -13.40
C SER A 44 -0.67 18.91 -14.71
N LYS A 45 0.15 19.25 -15.71
CA LYS A 45 -0.29 19.99 -16.91
C LYS A 45 -1.03 19.19 -17.99
N SER A 46 -1.36 17.91 -17.81
CA SER A 46 -2.11 17.13 -18.82
C SER A 46 -3.54 16.82 -18.38
N PRO A 47 -4.59 17.33 -19.08
CA PRO A 47 -5.95 16.86 -18.87
C PRO A 47 -6.12 15.51 -19.57
N LYS A 48 -6.57 14.46 -18.87
CA LYS A 48 -7.00 13.22 -19.52
C LYS A 48 -8.33 12.74 -18.96
N GLN A 49 -9.40 13.05 -19.70
CA GLN A 49 -10.65 12.28 -19.67
C GLN A 49 -10.37 10.85 -20.15
N SER A 50 -11.26 9.92 -19.78
CA SER A 50 -11.21 8.48 -20.05
C SER A 50 -10.67 8.12 -21.45
N GLU A 51 -9.37 7.84 -21.53
CA GLU A 51 -8.70 7.37 -22.74
C GLU A 51 -8.69 5.84 -22.78
N LEU A 52 -8.94 5.29 -23.97
CA LEU A 52 -8.74 3.87 -24.28
C LEU A 52 -7.23 3.61 -24.27
N ASN A 53 -6.70 3.18 -23.12
CA ASN A 53 -5.26 3.07 -22.92
C ASN A 53 -4.72 1.78 -23.56
N ILE A 54 -4.47 1.80 -24.88
CA ILE A 54 -3.87 0.66 -25.63
C ILE A 54 -2.49 0.30 -25.08
N GLU A 55 -1.75 1.30 -24.59
CA GLU A 55 -0.45 1.08 -23.96
C GLU A 55 -0.55 0.22 -22.69
N ARG A 56 -1.71 0.21 -22.01
CA ARG A 56 -1.99 -0.73 -20.91
C ARG A 56 -1.78 -2.18 -21.31
N VAL A 57 -2.20 -2.55 -22.51
CA VAL A 57 -2.11 -3.92 -23.01
C VAL A 57 -0.72 -4.20 -23.55
N MET A 58 -0.16 -3.23 -24.28
CA MET A 58 1.11 -3.39 -25.01
C MET A 58 2.35 -3.25 -24.13
N LYS A 59 2.33 -2.39 -23.10
CA LYS A 59 3.47 -2.10 -22.21
C LYS A 59 3.34 -2.77 -20.84
N ARG A 60 2.36 -3.66 -20.66
CA ARG A 60 2.26 -4.44 -19.42
C ARG A 60 3.52 -5.29 -19.26
N ARG A 61 4.08 -5.32 -18.06
CA ARG A 61 5.15 -6.26 -17.70
C ARG A 61 4.65 -7.69 -18.01
N ALA A 62 5.50 -8.50 -18.64
CA ALA A 62 5.17 -9.90 -18.90
C ALA A 62 4.70 -10.56 -17.60
N PRO A 63 3.56 -11.29 -17.62
CA PRO A 63 3.11 -12.02 -16.44
C PRO A 63 4.23 -12.95 -15.97
N GLU A 64 4.41 -13.05 -14.66
CA GLU A 64 5.29 -14.06 -14.11
C GLU A 64 4.73 -15.45 -14.44
N VAL A 65 5.61 -16.37 -14.84
CA VAL A 65 5.24 -17.78 -15.02
C VAL A 65 5.02 -18.36 -13.62
N ILE A 66 3.76 -18.66 -13.29
CA ILE A 66 3.37 -19.33 -12.05
C ILE A 66 3.30 -20.82 -12.36
N GLU A 67 4.28 -21.58 -11.89
CA GLU A 67 4.35 -23.03 -12.13
C GLU A 67 3.54 -23.82 -11.09
N SER A 68 3.27 -23.20 -9.94
CA SER A 68 2.58 -23.83 -8.82
C SER A 68 1.77 -22.82 -8.01
N ILE A 69 0.61 -23.26 -7.51
CA ILE A 69 -0.19 -22.51 -6.52
C ILE A 69 0.57 -22.35 -5.19
N ASN A 70 1.53 -23.25 -4.92
CA ASN A 70 2.42 -23.22 -3.76
C ASN A 70 3.82 -22.73 -4.12
N GLN A 71 3.96 -21.92 -5.16
CA GLN A 71 5.26 -21.36 -5.54
C GLN A 71 5.82 -20.51 -4.38
N PRO A 72 7.03 -20.79 -3.89
CA PRO A 72 7.62 -20.04 -2.79
C PRO A 72 7.97 -18.62 -3.21
N PHE A 73 7.98 -17.70 -2.25
CA PHE A 73 8.50 -16.36 -2.45
C PHE A 73 9.99 -16.43 -2.84
N SER A 74 10.40 -15.63 -3.82
CA SER A 74 11.79 -15.50 -4.24
C SER A 74 12.24 -14.07 -4.02
N SER A 75 13.18 -13.87 -3.09
CA SER A 75 13.80 -12.56 -2.85
C SER A 75 14.46 -12.00 -4.10
N GLU A 76 14.94 -12.86 -5.00
CA GLU A 76 15.62 -12.49 -6.25
C GLU A 76 14.71 -11.78 -7.24
N LYS A 77 13.42 -12.11 -7.23
CA LYS A 77 12.41 -11.47 -8.07
C LYS A 77 12.05 -10.08 -7.53
N PHE A 78 11.33 -9.31 -8.35
CA PHE A 78 10.83 -8.00 -7.94
C PHE A 78 10.02 -8.11 -6.65
N ASN A 79 10.32 -7.24 -5.69
CA ASN A 79 9.53 -7.01 -4.50
C ASN A 79 9.77 -5.56 -4.04
N PHE A 80 8.92 -5.04 -3.16
CA PHE A 80 8.96 -3.63 -2.77
C PHE A 80 10.23 -3.20 -2.02
N THR A 81 11.05 -4.13 -1.53
CA THR A 81 12.38 -3.80 -0.98
C THR A 81 13.44 -3.52 -2.05
N LYS A 82 13.14 -3.83 -3.32
CA LYS A 82 14.03 -3.67 -4.49
C LYS A 82 13.58 -2.56 -5.44
N ILE A 83 12.82 -1.58 -4.95
CA ILE A 83 12.47 -0.39 -5.73
C ILE A 83 13.75 0.39 -6.03
N LYS A 84 13.92 0.79 -7.30
CA LYS A 84 15.11 1.53 -7.70
C LYS A 84 15.08 2.94 -7.09
N PRO A 85 16.22 3.54 -6.70
CA PRO A 85 16.25 4.88 -6.13
C PRO A 85 15.53 5.92 -6.98
N GLU A 86 15.59 5.82 -8.31
CA GLU A 86 14.95 6.78 -9.22
C GLU A 86 13.42 6.64 -9.27
N GLU A 87 12.87 5.53 -8.77
CA GLU A 87 11.43 5.30 -8.64
C GLU A 87 10.90 5.70 -7.26
N ILE A 88 11.74 6.19 -6.34
CA ILE A 88 11.34 6.67 -5.01
C ILE A 88 11.15 8.18 -5.07
N LEU A 89 9.92 8.66 -4.88
CA LEU A 89 9.61 10.09 -4.89
C LEU A 89 9.95 10.74 -3.54
N MET A 90 9.64 10.05 -2.44
CA MET A 90 9.82 10.58 -1.09
C MET A 90 9.93 9.46 -0.06
N ASN A 91 10.77 9.66 0.95
CA ASN A 91 10.80 8.85 2.16
C ASN A 91 10.22 9.68 3.32
N PHE A 92 9.39 9.05 4.15
CA PHE A 92 8.92 9.58 5.42
C PHE A 92 9.54 8.75 6.52
N CYS A 93 9.99 9.43 7.57
CA CYS A 93 10.36 8.83 8.84
C CYS A 93 9.56 9.55 9.93
N PRO A 94 8.97 8.84 10.91
CA PRO A 94 8.38 9.46 12.08
C PRO A 94 9.39 10.40 12.75
N LEU A 95 8.98 11.62 13.06
CA LEU A 95 9.73 12.51 13.97
C LEU A 95 9.67 11.92 15.38
N ASP A 96 10.56 10.98 15.70
CA ASP A 96 10.68 10.51 17.07
C ASP A 96 11.73 11.36 17.80
N ASN A 97 11.27 12.28 18.66
CA ASN A 97 12.12 13.11 19.53
C ASN A 97 12.92 12.29 20.56
N SER A 98 12.69 10.97 20.67
CA SER A 98 13.52 10.07 21.49
C SER A 98 14.86 9.72 20.86
N ILE A 99 15.04 9.96 19.54
CA ILE A 99 16.29 9.71 18.81
C ILE A 99 17.19 10.95 18.91
N LYS A 100 17.61 11.30 20.13
CA LYS A 100 18.71 12.27 20.33
C LYS A 100 19.99 11.65 20.87
N ASN A 101 19.97 10.37 21.28
CA ASN A 101 21.10 9.72 21.95
C ASN A 101 21.27 8.23 21.57
N CYS A 102 21.32 7.88 20.29
CA CYS A 102 21.61 6.50 19.87
C CYS A 102 23.07 6.41 19.41
N THR A 103 23.89 5.72 20.20
CA THR A 103 25.30 5.43 19.90
C THR A 103 25.43 4.08 19.19
N GLN A 104 25.59 4.11 17.87
CA GLN A 104 26.34 3.21 16.97
C GLN A 104 26.28 1.68 17.12
N SER A 105 25.22 1.06 17.68
CA SER A 105 25.07 -0.40 17.53
C SER A 105 23.64 -0.91 17.41
N ASP A 106 22.64 -0.21 17.95
CA ASP A 106 21.22 -0.53 17.75
C ASP A 106 20.58 0.20 16.55
N ASP A 107 21.34 1.06 15.86
CA ASP A 107 20.87 2.02 14.87
C ASP A 107 20.29 1.41 13.58
N VAL A 108 20.74 0.23 13.13
CA VAL A 108 20.30 -0.31 11.83
C VAL A 108 18.84 -0.80 11.88
N LYS A 109 18.37 -1.35 13.01
CA LYS A 109 16.98 -1.80 13.13
C LYS A 109 16.03 -0.64 13.41
N GLN A 110 16.50 0.39 14.10
CA GLN A 110 15.72 1.57 14.43
C GLN A 110 15.57 2.53 13.23
N THR A 111 16.60 2.65 12.37
CA THR A 111 16.55 3.38 11.07
C THR A 111 15.71 2.70 9.98
N MET A 112 15.30 1.44 10.20
CA MET A 112 14.41 0.69 9.30
C MET A 112 12.94 0.77 9.74
N ARG A 113 12.68 1.09 11.02
CA ARG A 113 11.33 1.34 11.54
C ARG A 113 10.86 2.72 11.10
N GLY A 114 9.65 2.81 10.60
CA GLY A 114 9.05 4.05 10.13
C GLY A 114 9.52 4.48 8.74
N ARG A 115 10.24 3.65 7.96
CA ARG A 115 10.58 4.01 6.57
C ARG A 115 9.36 3.80 5.67
N HIS A 116 8.52 4.82 5.58
CA HIS A 116 7.41 4.86 4.63
C HIS A 116 7.88 5.51 3.34
N GLN A 117 7.46 5.01 2.18
CA GLN A 117 7.90 5.53 0.88
C GLN A 117 6.69 5.89 0.02
N ILE A 118 6.76 7.02 -0.68
CA ILE A 118 5.94 7.23 -1.88
C ILE A 118 6.80 6.86 -3.07
N VAL A 119 6.37 5.86 -3.83
CA VAL A 119 7.09 5.37 -5.01
C VAL A 119 6.27 5.58 -6.27
N ILE A 120 6.95 5.76 -7.40
CA ILE A 120 6.34 5.78 -8.71
C ILE A 120 5.77 4.39 -8.97
N ASN A 121 4.46 4.31 -9.19
CA ASN A 121 3.88 3.11 -9.74
C ASN A 121 4.12 3.13 -11.24
N ASN A 122 5.29 2.62 -11.65
CA ASN A 122 5.71 2.54 -13.05
C ASN A 122 4.79 1.60 -13.83
N SER A 123 3.65 2.16 -14.19
CA SER A 123 2.47 1.47 -14.64
C SER A 123 1.94 2.28 -15.82
N PRO A 124 1.64 1.65 -16.97
CA PRO A 124 1.28 2.38 -18.19
C PRO A 124 -0.10 3.05 -18.11
N PHE A 125 -0.76 3.10 -16.94
CA PHE A 125 -2.18 3.42 -16.79
C PHE A 125 -2.46 4.93 -16.78
N THR A 126 -1.77 5.66 -15.91
CA THR A 126 -2.05 7.07 -15.65
C THR A 126 -0.76 7.76 -15.24
N PHE A 127 -0.52 8.94 -15.84
CA PHE A 127 0.59 9.79 -15.43
C PHE A 127 0.46 10.18 -13.95
N GLY A 128 1.57 10.20 -13.21
CA GLY A 128 1.59 10.57 -11.79
C GLY A 128 1.06 9.50 -10.83
N HIS A 129 0.85 8.26 -11.29
CA HIS A 129 0.42 7.17 -10.42
C HIS A 129 1.54 6.78 -9.43
N CYS A 130 1.24 6.86 -8.14
CA CYS A 130 2.18 6.54 -7.06
C CYS A 130 1.58 5.53 -6.07
N LEU A 131 2.44 4.88 -5.28
CA LEU A 131 2.07 4.01 -4.18
C LEU A 131 2.67 4.54 -2.89
N LEU A 132 1.86 4.55 -1.82
CA LEU A 132 2.37 4.68 -0.46
C LEU A 132 2.71 3.27 0.07
N LEU A 133 3.96 3.08 0.44
CA LEU A 133 4.51 1.84 0.99
C LEU A 133 4.93 2.08 2.45
N PRO A 134 4.05 1.80 3.42
CA PRO A 134 4.41 1.94 4.82
C PRO A 134 5.43 0.86 5.23
N ASP A 135 6.44 1.26 6.01
CA ASP A 135 7.40 0.33 6.65
C ASP A 135 8.01 -0.72 5.72
N VAL A 136 8.34 -0.32 4.49
CA VAL A 136 8.68 -1.26 3.40
C VAL A 136 9.82 -2.21 3.77
N ALA A 137 10.78 -1.75 4.58
CA ALA A 137 11.94 -2.52 4.99
C ALA A 137 11.65 -3.60 6.03
N GLN A 138 10.55 -3.48 6.78
CA GLN A 138 10.22 -4.43 7.84
C GLN A 138 9.53 -5.70 7.31
N CYS A 139 8.90 -5.63 6.12
CA CYS A 139 8.10 -6.71 5.54
C CYS A 139 7.04 -7.26 6.51
N ILE A 140 6.36 -6.35 7.22
CA ILE A 140 5.39 -6.71 8.27
C ILE A 140 4.15 -7.33 7.61
N PRO A 141 3.64 -8.46 8.11
CA PRO A 141 2.30 -8.91 7.77
C PRO A 141 1.27 -7.84 8.11
N GLN A 142 0.19 -7.71 7.33
CA GLN A 142 -0.84 -6.71 7.61
C GLN A 142 -1.48 -7.00 8.98
N PRO A 143 -1.50 -6.02 9.89
CA PRO A 143 -2.08 -6.22 11.21
C PRO A 143 -3.60 -6.32 11.11
N VAL A 144 -4.17 -7.24 11.89
CA VAL A 144 -5.59 -7.55 11.88
C VAL A 144 -6.10 -7.75 13.31
N ASP A 145 -7.38 -7.45 13.51
CA ASP A 145 -8.10 -7.76 14.75
C ASP A 145 -9.34 -8.60 14.44
N GLN A 146 -9.71 -9.51 15.35
CA GLN A 146 -10.84 -10.40 15.15
C GLN A 146 -12.15 -9.62 15.27
N LEU A 147 -12.97 -9.65 14.21
CA LEU A 147 -14.26 -8.98 14.21
C LEU A 147 -15.38 -9.91 14.70
N VAL A 148 -15.49 -11.08 14.07
CA VAL A 148 -16.49 -12.11 14.38
C VAL A 148 -16.11 -13.43 13.70
N GLY A 149 -16.09 -14.54 14.43
CA GLY A 149 -15.72 -15.84 13.88
C GLY A 149 -14.42 -15.78 13.07
N GLU A 150 -14.46 -16.18 11.81
CA GLU A 150 -13.32 -16.15 10.87
C GLU A 150 -13.12 -14.83 10.12
N CYS A 151 -13.95 -13.82 10.41
CA CYS A 151 -13.85 -12.48 9.83
C CYS A 151 -12.99 -11.59 10.72
N TYR A 152 -11.92 -11.05 10.15
CA TYR A 152 -11.03 -10.07 10.78
C TYR A 152 -11.17 -8.72 10.09
N GLN A 153 -10.75 -7.66 10.76
CA GLN A 153 -10.64 -6.32 10.20
C GLN A 153 -9.17 -5.89 10.13
N LEU A 154 -8.81 -5.11 9.10
CA LEU A 154 -7.53 -4.42 9.03
C LEU A 154 -7.50 -3.31 10.07
N ILE A 155 -6.43 -3.28 10.87
CA ILE A 155 -6.15 -2.22 11.85
C ILE A 155 -4.87 -1.49 11.43
N ASP A 156 -4.64 -0.28 11.94
CA ASP A 156 -3.42 0.52 11.70
C ASP A 156 -2.98 0.66 10.22
N MET A 157 -3.93 0.47 9.30
CA MET A 157 -3.73 0.58 7.86
C MET A 157 -4.57 1.74 7.31
N PRO A 158 -4.06 2.47 6.30
CA PRO A 158 -4.81 3.59 5.71
C PRO A 158 -6.09 3.12 5.02
N SER A 159 -6.11 1.90 4.48
CA SER A 159 -7.32 1.31 3.91
C SER A 159 -8.01 0.42 4.93
N LYS A 160 -9.28 0.74 5.21
CA LYS A 160 -10.17 -0.09 6.01
C LYS A 160 -10.63 -1.29 5.21
N GLY A 161 -10.80 -2.45 5.83
CA GLY A 161 -11.23 -3.66 5.12
C GLY A 161 -11.28 -4.88 6.01
N PHE A 162 -11.81 -5.96 5.43
CA PHE A 162 -12.03 -7.24 6.05
C PHE A 162 -11.03 -8.25 5.52
N VAL A 163 -10.59 -9.16 6.38
CA VAL A 163 -9.61 -10.19 6.03
C VAL A 163 -10.06 -11.53 6.58
N PHE A 164 -9.86 -12.57 5.79
CA PHE A 164 -10.15 -13.96 6.12
C PHE A 164 -8.92 -14.81 5.85
N GLN A 165 -8.81 -15.97 6.49
CA GLN A 165 -7.74 -16.94 6.20
C GLN A 165 -8.29 -18.36 6.10
N LEU A 166 -7.62 -19.21 5.32
CA LEU A 166 -7.92 -20.63 5.23
C LEU A 166 -7.18 -21.39 6.36
N PHE A 167 -7.71 -21.34 7.57
CA PHE A 167 -7.14 -22.03 8.72
C PHE A 167 -8.22 -22.72 9.54
N GLY A 168 -8.03 -23.99 9.87
CA GLY A 168 -9.03 -24.79 10.60
C GLY A 168 -10.38 -24.91 9.89
N ASN A 169 -10.46 -24.58 8.59
CA ASN A 169 -11.71 -24.45 7.85
C ASN A 169 -11.59 -24.99 6.42
N THR A 170 -12.72 -25.20 5.74
CA THR A 170 -12.76 -25.63 4.34
C THR A 170 -12.78 -24.44 3.39
N VAL A 171 -12.38 -24.68 2.14
CA VAL A 171 -12.47 -23.67 1.07
C VAL A 171 -13.93 -23.22 0.88
N ASP A 172 -14.89 -24.14 0.93
CA ASP A 172 -16.32 -23.82 0.79
C ASP A 172 -16.82 -22.87 1.90
N ASN A 173 -16.44 -23.13 3.15
CA ASN A 173 -16.85 -22.29 4.28
C ASN A 173 -16.17 -20.91 4.22
N LEU A 174 -14.89 -20.86 3.87
CA LEU A 174 -14.19 -19.61 3.63
C LEU A 174 -14.86 -18.80 2.52
N ALA A 175 -15.16 -19.44 1.39
CA ALA A 175 -15.82 -18.81 0.26
C ALA A 175 -17.20 -18.26 0.64
N ARG A 176 -17.99 -19.00 1.43
CA ARG A 176 -19.27 -18.53 1.96
C ARG A 176 -19.12 -17.31 2.87
N ALA A 177 -18.14 -17.32 3.79
CA ALA A 177 -17.90 -16.19 4.68
C ALA A 177 -17.49 -14.92 3.92
N VAL A 178 -16.57 -15.05 2.96
CA VAL A 178 -16.17 -13.95 2.07
C VAL A 178 -17.36 -13.46 1.25
N PHE A 179 -18.15 -14.40 0.70
CA PHE A 179 -19.34 -14.08 -0.09
C PHE A 179 -20.38 -13.32 0.73
N SER A 180 -20.64 -13.69 1.99
CA SER A 180 -21.59 -12.97 2.84
C SER A 180 -21.26 -11.48 2.98
N VAL A 181 -19.97 -11.13 3.09
CA VAL A 181 -19.54 -9.72 3.16
C VAL A 181 -19.59 -9.04 1.80
N ALA A 182 -19.15 -9.72 0.74
CA ALA A 182 -19.21 -9.19 -0.62
C ALA A 182 -20.66 -8.95 -1.09
N ASP A 183 -21.58 -9.86 -0.75
CA ASP A 183 -23.01 -9.75 -1.01
C ASP A 183 -23.63 -8.58 -0.26
N TYR A 184 -23.30 -8.40 1.03
CA TYR A 184 -23.68 -7.20 1.77
C TYR A 184 -23.20 -5.92 1.07
N PHE A 185 -21.94 -5.86 0.60
CA PHE A 185 -21.46 -4.71 -0.15
C PHE A 185 -22.24 -4.48 -1.44
N GLN A 186 -22.54 -5.53 -2.18
CA GLN A 186 -23.31 -5.44 -3.41
C GLN A 186 -24.74 -4.96 -3.16
N LEU A 187 -25.42 -5.49 -2.14
CA LEU A 187 -26.78 -5.10 -1.75
C LEU A 187 -26.87 -3.64 -1.27
N ASN A 188 -25.77 -3.09 -0.75
CA ASN A 188 -25.69 -1.70 -0.26
C ASN A 188 -24.98 -0.76 -1.25
N ASP A 189 -24.77 -1.19 -2.50
CA ASP A 189 -24.11 -0.41 -3.56
C ASP A 189 -22.72 0.14 -3.16
N ILE A 190 -21.97 -0.69 -2.43
CA ILE A 190 -20.61 -0.41 -1.97
C ILE A 190 -19.64 -1.08 -2.95
N ALA A 191 -18.98 -0.26 -3.78
CA ALA A 191 -17.87 -0.72 -4.60
C ALA A 191 -16.78 -1.31 -3.69
N HIS A 192 -16.18 -2.44 -4.08
CA HIS A 192 -15.19 -3.12 -3.26
C HIS A 192 -14.14 -3.83 -4.13
N ASN A 193 -13.03 -4.20 -3.49
CA ASN A 193 -11.98 -5.00 -4.10
C ASN A 193 -11.81 -6.31 -3.33
N VAL A 194 -11.44 -7.36 -4.07
CA VAL A 194 -10.99 -8.63 -3.52
C VAL A 194 -9.52 -8.82 -3.88
N PHE A 195 -8.70 -9.23 -2.93
CA PHE A 195 -7.34 -9.67 -3.17
C PHE A 195 -7.06 -10.96 -2.41
N ILE A 196 -6.45 -11.92 -3.08
CA ILE A 196 -6.14 -13.23 -2.52
C ILE A 196 -4.63 -13.41 -2.60
N THR A 197 -4.02 -13.75 -1.47
CA THR A 197 -2.57 -14.00 -1.39
C THR A 197 -2.28 -15.13 -0.43
N ARG A 198 -1.09 -15.71 -0.54
CA ARG A 198 -0.52 -16.50 0.56
C ARG A 198 0.16 -15.58 1.56
N GLY A 199 0.15 -15.98 2.82
CA GLY A 199 0.83 -15.30 3.92
C GLY A 199 0.94 -16.21 5.13
N THR A 200 1.59 -15.75 6.20
CA THR A 200 1.65 -16.49 7.48
C THR A 200 0.26 -16.60 8.11
N LEU A 201 0.07 -17.36 9.19
CA LEU A 201 -1.17 -17.25 9.95
C LEU A 201 -1.27 -15.88 10.62
N PHE A 202 -2.48 -15.40 10.89
CA PHE A 202 -2.64 -14.16 11.65
C PHE A 202 -2.01 -14.29 13.04
N GLY A 203 -1.29 -13.25 13.46
CA GLY A 203 -0.56 -13.23 14.74
C GLY A 203 0.81 -13.90 14.71
N GLU A 204 1.19 -14.56 13.61
CA GLU A 204 2.52 -15.13 13.47
C GLU A 204 3.52 -14.19 12.79
N ASP A 205 4.80 -14.37 13.14
CA ASP A 205 5.92 -13.65 12.54
C ASP A 205 6.05 -13.91 11.04
N LYS A 206 6.64 -12.96 10.32
CA LYS A 206 6.80 -12.99 8.85
C LYS A 206 7.55 -14.21 8.31
N ASP A 207 8.42 -14.81 9.13
CA ASP A 207 9.27 -15.94 8.76
C ASP A 207 8.67 -17.29 9.20
N SER A 208 7.42 -17.30 9.67
CA SER A 208 6.73 -18.53 10.10
C SER A 208 6.54 -19.52 8.95
N ALA A 209 6.73 -20.80 9.25
CA ALA A 209 6.45 -21.89 8.35
C ALA A 209 4.94 -22.14 8.16
N ASN A 210 4.08 -21.70 9.11
CA ASN A 210 2.64 -21.89 8.97
C ASN A 210 2.07 -20.81 8.04
N THR A 211 1.93 -21.18 6.77
CA THR A 211 1.35 -20.31 5.74
C THR A 211 -0.05 -20.75 5.38
N THR A 212 -0.87 -19.78 5.00
CA THR A 212 -2.27 -19.97 4.61
C THR A 212 -2.61 -19.10 3.41
N VAL A 213 -3.79 -19.32 2.83
CA VAL A 213 -4.42 -18.39 1.90
C VAL A 213 -5.17 -17.34 2.71
N ARG A 214 -4.89 -16.06 2.45
CA ARG A 214 -5.59 -14.91 3.01
C ARG A 214 -6.42 -14.24 1.92
N VAL A 215 -7.66 -13.87 2.25
CA VAL A 215 -8.57 -13.15 1.37
C VAL A 215 -8.87 -11.79 1.99
N TYR A 216 -8.46 -10.74 1.29
CA TYR A 216 -8.70 -9.35 1.67
C TYR A 216 -9.88 -8.83 0.86
N LEU A 217 -10.82 -8.18 1.53
CA LEU A 217 -12.01 -7.59 0.95
C LEU A 217 -12.18 -6.19 1.54
N TRP A 218 -12.04 -5.14 0.73
CA TRP A 218 -12.17 -3.77 1.24
C TRP A 218 -13.14 -2.91 0.42
N PRO A 219 -14.00 -2.14 1.10
CA PRO A 219 -14.87 -1.18 0.45
C PRO A 219 -14.05 -0.02 -0.12
N ARG A 220 -14.51 0.52 -1.24
CA ARG A 220 -13.95 1.70 -1.89
C ARG A 220 -15.03 2.75 -2.03
N LYS A 221 -14.66 3.99 -1.76
CA LYS A 221 -15.45 5.15 -2.16
C LYS A 221 -15.06 5.53 -3.58
N HIS A 222 -16.05 5.67 -4.45
CA HIS A 222 -15.82 6.34 -5.72
C HIS A 222 -15.60 7.83 -5.44
N TYR A 223 -14.47 8.37 -5.86
CA TYR A 223 -14.12 9.76 -5.67
C TYR A 223 -13.70 10.38 -7.00
N ILE A 224 -14.37 11.47 -7.40
CA ILE A 224 -13.95 12.30 -8.52
C ILE A 224 -13.43 13.58 -7.91
N VAL A 225 -12.18 13.91 -8.21
CA VAL A 225 -11.59 15.18 -7.80
C VAL A 225 -12.21 16.28 -8.67
N PRO A 226 -12.87 17.29 -8.08
CA PRO A 226 -13.60 18.31 -8.83
C PRO A 226 -12.67 19.32 -9.53
N GLU A 227 -11.45 19.52 -8.99
CA GLU A 227 -10.46 20.46 -9.50
C GLU A 227 -9.14 19.76 -9.85
N ARG A 228 -8.28 20.40 -10.63
CA ARG A 228 -6.96 19.83 -10.92
C ARG A 228 -6.13 19.92 -9.65
N PHE A 229 -5.43 18.85 -9.29
CA PHE A 229 -4.49 18.85 -8.16
C PHE A 229 -3.44 19.98 -8.22
N SER A 230 -3.19 20.56 -9.41
CA SER A 230 -2.33 21.74 -9.61
C SER A 230 -2.80 22.99 -8.89
N ASP A 231 -4.10 23.07 -8.61
CA ASP A 231 -4.80 24.28 -8.18
C ASP A 231 -5.10 24.23 -6.67
N LEU A 232 -4.83 23.10 -6.02
CA LEU A 232 -5.08 22.86 -4.60
C LEU A 232 -3.82 23.16 -3.76
N THR A 233 -4.03 23.77 -2.60
CA THR A 233 -3.04 23.87 -1.53
C THR A 233 -2.81 22.51 -0.86
N GLU A 234 -1.70 22.36 -0.12
CA GLU A 234 -1.41 21.13 0.62
C GLU A 234 -2.53 20.75 1.61
N ALA A 235 -3.08 21.74 2.32
CA ALA A 235 -4.19 21.52 3.25
C ALA A 235 -5.45 21.02 2.54
N GLU A 236 -5.74 21.55 1.34
CA GLU A 236 -6.84 21.09 0.51
C GLU A 236 -6.59 19.68 -0.01
N ILE A 237 -5.39 19.35 -0.47
CA ILE A 237 -5.02 17.99 -0.89
C ILE A 237 -5.22 16.99 0.25
N VAL A 238 -4.75 17.30 1.46
CA VAL A 238 -4.95 16.43 2.64
C VAL A 238 -6.44 16.27 2.96
N SER A 239 -7.22 17.34 2.85
CA SER A 239 -8.67 17.29 3.02
C SER A 239 -9.34 16.39 1.98
N GLU A 240 -8.98 16.54 0.70
CA GLU A 240 -9.47 15.73 -0.42
C GLU A 240 -9.14 14.25 -0.23
N VAL A 241 -7.90 13.91 0.15
CA VAL A 241 -7.49 12.53 0.44
C VAL A 241 -8.31 11.95 1.59
N LYS A 242 -8.50 12.71 2.69
CA LYS A 242 -9.34 12.28 3.81
C LYS A 242 -10.79 12.07 3.40
N GLN A 243 -11.32 12.92 2.53
CA GLN A 243 -12.69 12.79 2.01
C GLN A 243 -12.83 11.60 1.05
N ALA A 244 -11.76 11.20 0.36
CA ALA A 244 -11.74 10.01 -0.48
C ALA A 244 -11.73 8.70 0.34
N MET A 245 -11.34 8.76 1.61
CA MET A 245 -11.41 7.60 2.53
C MET A 245 -12.85 7.31 2.94
N LEU A 246 -13.11 6.06 3.30
CA LEU A 246 -14.41 5.68 3.87
C LEU A 246 -14.55 6.33 5.26
N PRO A 247 -15.64 7.09 5.53
CA PRO A 247 -15.86 7.70 6.85
C PRO A 247 -15.89 6.65 7.97
N GLU A 248 -15.33 7.00 9.13
CA GLU A 248 -15.14 6.05 10.24
C GLU A 248 -16.47 5.56 10.83
N ASP A 249 -17.47 6.45 10.91
CA ASP A 249 -18.84 6.13 11.33
C ASP A 249 -19.51 5.14 10.36
N LYS A 250 -19.35 5.37 9.05
CA LYS A 250 -19.85 4.46 8.02
C LYS A 250 -19.14 3.11 8.09
N TYR A 251 -17.83 3.08 8.28
CA TYR A 251 -17.09 1.84 8.43
C TYR A 251 -17.51 1.06 9.69
N LYS A 252 -17.72 1.76 10.80
CA LYS A 252 -18.22 1.15 12.03
C LYS A 252 -19.59 0.50 11.83
N GLN A 253 -20.52 1.19 11.16
CA GLN A 253 -21.83 0.63 10.83
C GLN A 253 -21.71 -0.65 10.00
N ILE A 254 -20.86 -0.63 8.96
CA ILE A 254 -20.58 -1.80 8.13
C ILE A 254 -20.04 -2.97 8.99
N CYS A 255 -19.11 -2.70 9.90
CA CYS A 255 -18.59 -3.71 10.82
C CYS A 255 -19.68 -4.32 11.69
N ASP A 256 -20.60 -3.50 12.23
CA ASP A 256 -21.70 -3.98 13.08
C ASP A 256 -22.72 -4.80 12.28
N ASP A 257 -23.04 -4.40 11.04
CA ASP A 257 -23.92 -5.16 10.15
C ASP A 257 -23.32 -6.53 9.79
N ILE A 258 -22.04 -6.57 9.44
CA ILE A 258 -21.31 -7.82 9.11
C ILE A 258 -21.29 -8.76 10.32
N LYS A 259 -21.08 -8.24 11.54
CA LYS A 259 -21.17 -9.03 12.76
C LYS A 259 -22.51 -9.76 12.88
N LEU A 260 -23.61 -9.02 12.69
CA LEU A 260 -24.95 -9.58 12.76
C LEU A 260 -25.19 -10.65 11.68
N ILE A 261 -24.75 -10.39 10.44
CA ILE A 261 -24.88 -11.34 9.33
C ILE A 261 -24.17 -12.64 9.65
N ILE A 262 -22.89 -12.58 10.04
CA ILE A 262 -22.09 -13.78 10.30
C ILE A 262 -22.61 -14.55 11.52
N GLN A 263 -23.00 -13.85 12.60
CA GLN A 263 -23.60 -14.50 13.78
C GLN A 263 -24.91 -15.23 13.44
N SER A 264 -25.77 -14.62 12.61
CA SER A 264 -27.04 -15.24 12.20
C SER A 264 -26.82 -16.54 11.41
N GLN A 265 -25.74 -16.64 10.63
CA GLN A 265 -25.40 -17.82 9.83
C GLN A 265 -24.83 -18.97 10.68
N GLN A 266 -24.23 -18.67 11.83
CA GLN A 266 -23.71 -19.68 12.75
C GLN A 266 -24.83 -20.39 13.52
N HIS A 267 -25.94 -19.70 13.82
CA HIS A 267 -27.09 -20.29 14.52
C HIS A 267 -27.95 -21.23 13.68
N VAL A 268 -27.87 -21.15 12.35
CA VAL A 268 -28.67 -21.98 11.43
C VAL A 268 -28.04 -23.37 11.20
N ASN A 269 -26.78 -23.57 11.58
CA ASN A 269 -26.04 -24.82 11.36
C ASN A 269 -25.82 -25.67 12.64
N CYS A 270 -26.54 -25.38 13.72
CA CYS A 270 -26.56 -26.17 14.97
C CYS A 270 -27.84 -26.99 15.11
#